data_AF-A0A4T0WUZ7-F1
#
_entry.id   AF-A0A4T0WUZ7-F1
#
_cell.length_a   1.000
_cell.length_b   1.000
_cell.length_c   1.000
_cell.angle_alpha   90.00
_cell.angle_beta   90.00
_cell.angle_gamma   90.00
#
_symmetry.space_group_name_H-M   'P 1'
#
loop_
_entity.id
_entity.type
_entity.pdbx_description
1 polymer ?
#
loop_
_entity_poly.entity_id
_entity_poly.type
_entity_poly.pdbx_seq_one_letter_code
_entity_poly.pdbx_strand_id
1 'polypeptide(L)'
;MSNLIRLASSQKLAKRDILQLYLQLGYTLPQDTRKESILTTLEEYITYDAKTKLPQNAISLDLGLKNMSLTHLRKNKLGFLEIHRWFKRNLEPDPMFQFNPINYSKITCEFLQNEILNYNSIVDPLTVVFERQRFRTGGASSVLESTLKTNTIEAMLCMGITLNNMSKNSIIRLHPSPPGAMVKYWQEKYSFQKLKSDTESKSFRINLILSMLYYSLKDLNLQPTNYFHFEALQTVKPKFRFSKHICDAMTDAAKSAEWMKSWKKAWSFKSESRRLFEVVNIINAAGKGKDTYNWGVVKGDDLADSLLHGITYFEYAANRRKLFQIMQTEADIKSSFKL
;
A
#
# COMPACT_ATOMS: atom_id res chain seq x y z
N MET A 1 -13.09 -0.88 34.97
CA MET A 1 -13.78 -0.43 33.74
C MET A 1 -12.71 -0.09 32.73
N SER A 2 -12.81 -0.53 31.46
CA SER A 2 -11.78 -0.26 30.46
C SER A 2 -11.61 1.26 30.25
N ASN A 3 -10.38 1.73 30.03
CA ASN A 3 -10.10 3.16 29.91
C ASN A 3 -10.79 3.75 28.67
N LEU A 4 -10.82 3.00 27.57
CA LEU A 4 -11.46 3.41 26.33
C LEU A 4 -12.99 3.45 26.46
N ILE A 5 -13.61 2.54 27.22
CA ILE A 5 -15.05 2.60 27.50
C ILE A 5 -15.41 3.87 28.28
N ARG A 6 -14.65 4.18 29.34
CA ARG A 6 -14.85 5.41 30.13
C ARG A 6 -14.73 6.65 29.25
N LEU A 7 -13.66 6.73 28.45
CA LEU A 7 -13.43 7.85 27.53
C LEU A 7 -14.54 7.97 26.48
N ALA A 8 -14.89 6.87 25.82
CA ALA A 8 -15.94 6.85 24.80
C ALA A 8 -17.31 7.28 25.35
N SER A 9 -17.61 6.94 26.61
CA SER A 9 -18.83 7.39 27.29
C SER A 9 -18.76 8.89 27.63
N SER A 10 -17.65 9.36 28.20
CA SER A 10 -17.47 10.79 28.55
C SER A 10 -17.55 11.72 27.32
N GLN A 11 -17.00 11.28 26.19
CA GLN A 11 -16.97 12.03 24.93
C GLN A 11 -18.19 11.78 24.04
N LYS A 12 -19.17 11.00 24.53
CA LYS A 12 -20.41 10.65 23.82
C LYS A 12 -20.12 10.13 22.40
N LEU A 13 -19.17 9.18 22.29
CA LEU A 13 -18.88 8.52 21.01
C LEU A 13 -20.08 7.66 20.59
N ALA A 14 -20.60 7.89 19.39
CA ALA A 14 -21.63 7.06 18.78
C ALA A 14 -21.01 5.78 18.19
N LYS A 15 -21.85 4.78 17.88
CA LYS A 15 -21.37 3.55 17.24
C LYS A 15 -20.65 3.82 15.91
N ARG A 16 -21.14 4.78 15.12
CA ARG A 16 -20.49 5.19 13.86
C ARG A 16 -19.05 5.70 14.09
N ASP A 17 -18.83 6.46 15.15
CA ASP A 17 -17.52 7.03 15.50
C ASP A 17 -16.53 5.90 15.83
N ILE A 18 -17.02 4.85 16.50
CA ILE A 18 -16.22 3.66 16.85
C ILE A 18 -15.88 2.85 15.59
N LEU A 19 -16.85 2.62 14.70
CA LEU A 19 -16.59 1.93 13.43
C LEU A 19 -15.59 2.71 12.56
N GLN A 20 -15.67 4.04 12.59
CA GLN A 20 -14.73 4.93 11.92
C GLN A 20 -13.32 4.81 12.52
N LEU A 21 -13.19 4.66 13.84
CA LEU A 21 -11.89 4.36 14.47
C LEU A 21 -11.32 3.04 13.98
N TYR A 22 -12.10 1.96 13.94
CA TYR A 22 -11.63 0.68 13.43
C TYR A 22 -11.04 0.80 12.02
N LEU A 23 -11.72 1.54 11.14
CA LEU A 23 -11.25 1.79 9.79
C LEU A 23 -9.97 2.63 9.77
N GLN A 24 -9.90 3.71 10.54
CA GLN A 24 -8.68 4.53 10.63
C GLN A 24 -7.49 3.83 11.30
N LEU A 25 -7.74 2.74 12.02
CA LEU A 25 -6.73 1.90 12.67
C LEU A 25 -6.39 0.65 11.87
N GLY A 26 -7.14 0.36 10.80
CA GLY A 26 -6.95 -0.83 9.98
C GLY A 26 -7.23 -2.14 10.69
N TYR A 27 -8.11 -2.13 11.68
CA TYR A 27 -8.59 -3.36 12.32
C TYR A 27 -9.81 -3.91 11.57
N THR A 28 -9.94 -5.24 11.57
CA THR A 28 -11.17 -5.88 11.08
C THR A 28 -12.33 -5.46 11.95
N LEU A 29 -13.47 -5.11 11.33
CA LEU A 29 -14.68 -4.81 12.08
C LEU A 29 -15.10 -6.04 12.90
N PRO A 30 -15.43 -5.87 14.18
CA PRO A 30 -15.87 -6.97 15.02
C PRO A 30 -17.24 -7.48 14.57
N GLN A 31 -17.49 -8.78 14.77
CA GLN A 31 -18.78 -9.40 14.52
C GLN A 31 -19.81 -9.04 15.61
N ASP A 32 -19.36 -8.77 16.84
CA ASP A 32 -20.22 -8.30 17.91
C ASP A 32 -20.76 -6.90 17.59
N THR A 33 -22.01 -6.64 17.95
CA THR A 33 -22.70 -5.38 17.70
C THR A 33 -22.81 -4.50 18.94
N ARG A 34 -22.53 -5.04 20.13
CA ARG A 34 -22.60 -4.35 21.42
C ARG A 34 -21.44 -3.39 21.58
N LYS A 35 -21.75 -2.12 21.86
CA LYS A 35 -20.78 -1.02 21.95
C LYS A 35 -19.64 -1.33 22.93
N GLU A 36 -19.95 -1.84 24.12
CA GLU A 36 -18.94 -2.13 25.15
C GLU A 36 -17.98 -3.25 24.72
N SER A 37 -18.51 -4.35 24.17
CA SER A 37 -17.71 -5.47 23.68
C SER A 37 -16.74 -5.04 22.56
N ILE A 38 -17.21 -4.22 21.63
CA ILE A 38 -16.40 -3.63 20.56
C ILE A 38 -15.27 -2.77 21.13
N LEU A 39 -15.56 -1.92 22.12
CA LEU A 39 -14.56 -1.05 22.73
C LEU A 39 -13.52 -1.82 23.53
N THR A 40 -13.94 -2.86 24.28
CA THR A 40 -13.02 -3.76 24.99
C THR A 40 -12.05 -4.43 24.01
N THR A 41 -12.57 -5.01 22.93
CA THR A 41 -11.74 -5.63 21.87
C THR A 41 -10.76 -4.62 21.26
N LEU A 42 -11.23 -3.40 21.00
CA LEU A 42 -10.38 -2.34 20.45
C LEU A 42 -9.25 -1.94 21.40
N GLU A 43 -9.54 -1.81 22.69
CA GLU A 43 -8.54 -1.49 23.73
C GLU A 43 -7.49 -2.60 23.87
N GLU A 44 -7.89 -3.86 23.78
CA GLU A 44 -6.98 -5.01 23.78
C GLU A 44 -6.02 -4.95 22.60
N TYR A 45 -6.53 -4.74 21.38
CA TYR A 45 -5.70 -4.61 20.17
C TYR A 45 -4.73 -3.44 20.25
N ILE A 46 -5.20 -2.28 20.70
CA ILE A 46 -4.37 -1.08 20.85
C ILE A 46 -3.28 -1.29 21.90
N THR A 47 -3.61 -1.91 23.03
CA THR A 47 -2.66 -2.20 24.11
C THR A 47 -1.61 -3.21 23.66
N TYR A 48 -2.02 -4.22 22.88
CA TYR A 48 -1.09 -5.17 22.28
C TYR A 48 -0.14 -4.48 21.30
N ASP A 49 -0.66 -3.69 20.37
CA ASP A 49 0.14 -3.01 19.35
C ASP A 49 1.05 -1.92 19.94
N ALA A 50 0.66 -1.30 21.05
CA ALA A 50 1.50 -0.33 21.76
C ALA A 50 2.83 -0.91 22.24
N LYS A 51 2.88 -2.22 22.53
CA LYS A 51 4.10 -2.96 22.91
C LYS A 51 5.02 -3.21 21.71
N THR A 52 4.50 -3.12 20.49
CA THR A 52 5.28 -3.34 19.28
C THR A 52 6.00 -2.06 18.83
N LYS A 53 7.21 -2.21 18.28
CA LYS A 53 7.90 -1.07 17.64
C LYS A 53 7.13 -0.63 16.40
N LEU A 54 7.02 0.67 16.19
CA LEU A 54 6.46 1.22 14.96
C LEU A 54 7.23 0.69 13.73
N PRO A 55 6.54 0.36 12.64
CA PRO A 55 7.18 -0.14 11.45
C PRO A 55 8.14 0.91 10.88
N GLN A 56 9.31 0.44 10.44
CA GLN A 56 10.35 1.24 9.79
C GLN A 56 10.63 0.78 8.35
N ASN A 57 10.28 -0.46 8.01
CA ASN A 57 10.60 -1.11 6.74
C ASN A 57 9.43 -2.01 6.32
N ALA A 58 8.81 -1.73 5.18
CA ALA A 58 7.72 -2.54 4.68
C ALA A 58 7.75 -2.71 3.15
N ILE A 59 7.41 -3.91 2.69
CA ILE A 59 7.10 -4.21 1.30
C ILE A 59 5.59 -4.40 1.20
N SER A 60 4.94 -3.56 0.40
CA SER A 60 3.52 -3.65 0.11
C SER A 60 3.31 -4.29 -1.26
N LEU A 61 2.42 -5.27 -1.31
CA LEU A 61 2.11 -6.03 -2.51
C LEU A 61 0.65 -5.84 -2.91
N ASP A 62 0.41 -5.66 -4.21
CA ASP A 62 -0.87 -5.97 -4.83
C ASP A 62 -0.69 -7.25 -5.65
N LEU A 63 -1.33 -8.32 -5.18
CA LEU A 63 -1.06 -9.67 -5.63
C LEU A 63 -1.76 -9.95 -6.95
N GLY A 64 -0.99 -10.39 -7.94
CA GLY A 64 -1.51 -10.86 -9.21
C GLY A 64 -0.42 -11.56 -10.01
N LEU A 65 -0.79 -12.57 -10.78
CA LEU A 65 0.21 -13.30 -11.58
C LEU A 65 0.75 -12.43 -12.72
N LYS A 66 -0.12 -11.75 -13.46
CA LYS A 66 0.26 -10.94 -14.64
C LYS A 66 0.67 -9.50 -14.32
N ASN A 67 0.47 -9.10 -13.07
CA ASN A 67 0.46 -7.72 -12.63
C ASN A 67 0.88 -7.58 -11.15
N MET A 68 1.76 -8.46 -10.66
CA MET A 68 2.31 -8.39 -9.31
C MET A 68 2.96 -7.02 -9.09
N SER A 69 2.40 -6.21 -8.22
CA SER A 69 2.88 -4.86 -7.94
C SER A 69 3.54 -4.80 -6.57
N LEU A 70 4.69 -4.15 -6.50
CA LEU A 70 5.50 -4.06 -5.28
C LEU A 70 5.88 -2.61 -5.03
N THR A 71 5.68 -2.16 -3.79
CA THR A 71 6.26 -0.92 -3.27
C THR A 71 7.07 -1.22 -2.01
N HIS A 72 8.36 -0.87 -2.02
CA HIS A 72 9.23 -0.93 -0.84
C HIS A 72 9.33 0.45 -0.20
N LEU A 73 8.88 0.55 1.04
CA LEU A 73 8.79 1.78 1.83
C LEU A 73 9.66 1.67 3.08
N ARG A 74 10.44 2.71 3.38
CA ARG A 74 11.16 2.82 4.65
C ARG A 74 10.98 4.19 5.26
N LYS A 75 11.03 4.27 6.60
CA LYS A 75 11.14 5.54 7.29
C LYS A 75 12.59 5.97 7.35
N ASN A 76 12.86 7.22 7.02
CA ASN A 76 14.17 7.82 7.25
C ASN A 76 14.33 8.29 8.71
N LYS A 77 15.51 8.80 9.04
CA LYS A 77 15.83 9.28 10.40
C LYS A 77 14.92 10.42 10.90
N LEU A 78 14.32 11.18 9.98
CA LEU A 78 13.37 12.25 10.27
C LEU A 78 11.92 11.75 10.36
N GLY A 79 11.69 10.45 10.19
CA GLY A 79 10.37 9.83 10.23
C GLY A 79 9.56 9.97 8.94
N PHE A 80 10.11 10.56 7.87
CA PHE A 80 9.46 10.61 6.57
C PHE A 80 9.50 9.25 5.89
N LEU A 81 8.42 8.92 5.18
CA LEU A 81 8.31 7.69 4.42
C LEU A 81 8.96 7.86 3.05
N GLU A 82 9.90 6.99 2.72
CA GLU A 82 10.65 6.99 1.46
C GLU A 82 10.32 5.76 0.63
N ILE A 83 10.06 5.96 -0.67
CA ILE A 83 9.99 4.90 -1.66
C ILE A 83 11.41 4.51 -2.03
N HIS A 84 11.77 3.25 -1.77
CA HIS A 84 13.03 2.66 -2.20
C HIS A 84 12.90 1.89 -3.51
N ARG A 85 11.73 1.31 -3.76
CA ARG A 85 11.40 0.57 -4.97
C ARG A 85 9.90 0.67 -5.23
N TRP A 86 9.52 0.79 -6.49
CA TRP A 86 8.11 0.77 -6.88
C TRP A 86 7.97 0.34 -8.33
N PHE A 87 7.42 -0.86 -8.56
CA PHE A 87 7.31 -1.44 -9.89
C PHE A 87 6.20 -2.50 -9.91
N LYS A 88 5.90 -3.02 -11.10
CA LYS A 88 5.11 -4.23 -11.24
C LYS A 88 5.71 -5.21 -12.24
N ARG A 89 5.33 -6.48 -12.14
CA ARG A 89 5.82 -7.55 -13.00
C ARG A 89 4.72 -8.51 -13.41
N ASN A 90 4.88 -9.03 -14.62
CA ASN A 90 4.27 -10.28 -15.02
C ASN A 90 5.16 -11.43 -14.53
N LEU A 91 4.64 -12.19 -13.58
CA LEU A 91 5.26 -13.39 -13.05
C LEU A 91 4.98 -14.63 -13.91
N GLU A 92 4.05 -14.58 -14.87
CA GLU A 92 3.79 -15.68 -15.80
C GLU A 92 4.80 -15.63 -16.96
N PRO A 93 5.76 -16.57 -17.03
CA PRO A 93 6.86 -16.50 -17.98
C PRO A 93 6.43 -16.82 -19.43
N ASP A 94 5.33 -17.54 -19.63
CA ASP A 94 4.88 -18.03 -20.95
C ASP A 94 3.35 -18.30 -20.98
N PRO A 95 2.61 -18.00 -22.07
CA PRO A 95 1.26 -18.53 -22.32
C PRO A 95 1.07 -20.04 -22.11
N MET A 96 2.08 -20.88 -22.34
CA MET A 96 2.03 -22.34 -22.11
C MET A 96 2.22 -22.71 -20.62
N PHE A 97 2.38 -21.74 -19.74
CA PHE A 97 2.62 -21.96 -18.33
C PHE A 97 1.40 -22.58 -17.64
N GLN A 98 1.47 -23.88 -17.40
CA GLN A 98 0.38 -24.62 -16.79
C GLN A 98 0.20 -24.26 -15.31
N PHE A 99 -1.06 -24.15 -14.88
CA PHE A 99 -1.40 -24.00 -13.48
C PHE A 99 -1.17 -25.31 -12.73
N ASN A 100 -0.01 -25.45 -12.11
CA ASN A 100 0.30 -26.56 -11.22
C ASN A 100 1.21 -26.10 -10.05
N PRO A 101 1.24 -26.87 -8.94
CA PRO A 101 1.98 -26.48 -7.74
C PRO A 101 3.50 -26.32 -7.95
N ILE A 102 4.12 -27.13 -8.81
CA ILE A 102 5.57 -27.09 -9.07
C ILE A 102 5.96 -25.78 -9.75
N ASN A 103 5.17 -25.37 -10.72
CA ASN A 103 5.37 -24.15 -11.47
C ASN A 103 5.19 -22.90 -10.60
N TYR A 104 4.12 -22.86 -9.81
CA TYR A 104 3.82 -21.71 -8.94
C TYR A 104 4.79 -21.60 -7.77
N SER A 105 5.30 -22.74 -7.26
CA SER A 105 6.32 -22.72 -6.21
C SER A 105 7.63 -22.13 -6.72
N LYS A 106 8.07 -22.47 -7.93
CA LYS A 106 9.26 -21.86 -8.56
C LYS A 106 9.14 -20.34 -8.70
N ILE A 107 8.05 -19.87 -9.31
CA ILE A 107 7.77 -18.43 -9.45
C ILE A 107 7.80 -17.74 -8.08
N THR A 108 7.10 -18.31 -7.10
CA THR A 108 7.00 -17.69 -5.78
C THR A 108 8.34 -17.68 -5.06
N CYS A 109 9.12 -18.76 -5.15
CA CYS A 109 10.47 -18.84 -4.59
C CYS A 109 11.40 -17.80 -5.21
N GLU A 110 11.41 -17.68 -6.54
CA GLU A 110 12.21 -16.68 -7.25
C GLU A 110 11.81 -15.26 -6.85
N PHE A 111 10.50 -14.97 -6.80
CA PHE A 111 10.00 -13.67 -6.36
C PHE A 111 10.40 -13.37 -4.91
N LEU A 112 10.22 -14.32 -3.99
CA LEU A 112 10.63 -14.18 -2.59
C LEU A 112 12.11 -13.86 -2.47
N GLN A 113 12.96 -14.66 -3.09
CA GLN A 113 14.42 -14.51 -3.00
C GLN A 113 14.89 -13.18 -3.57
N ASN A 114 14.42 -12.83 -4.78
CA ASN A 114 14.90 -11.65 -5.49
C ASN A 114 14.28 -10.35 -4.98
N GLU A 115 13.02 -10.38 -4.55
CA GLU A 115 12.23 -9.18 -4.33
C GLU A 115 11.89 -8.89 -2.87
N ILE A 116 11.95 -9.89 -1.97
CA ILE A 116 11.49 -9.75 -0.58
C ILE A 116 12.61 -10.02 0.42
N LEU A 117 13.17 -11.23 0.42
CA LEU A 117 14.01 -11.73 1.52
C LEU A 117 15.31 -10.92 1.70
N ASN A 118 15.88 -10.40 0.61
CA ASN A 118 17.11 -9.60 0.64
C ASN A 118 16.96 -8.24 1.33
N TYR A 119 15.73 -7.80 1.63
CA TYR A 119 15.45 -6.50 2.24
C TYR A 119 15.14 -6.59 3.74
N ASN A 120 15.27 -7.79 4.33
CA ASN A 120 15.11 -7.97 5.76
C ASN A 120 16.37 -7.55 6.53
N SER A 121 16.19 -6.97 7.72
CA SER A 121 17.28 -6.62 8.61
C SER A 121 16.90 -6.88 10.07
N ILE A 122 17.91 -7.09 10.93
CA ILE A 122 17.68 -7.32 12.36
C ILE A 122 17.20 -6.04 13.06
N VAL A 123 17.76 -4.89 12.69
CA VAL A 123 17.47 -3.60 13.32
C VAL A 123 16.07 -3.11 12.95
N ASP A 124 15.72 -3.20 11.67
CA ASP A 124 14.42 -2.86 11.11
C ASP A 124 13.81 -4.10 10.43
N PRO A 125 13.14 -4.97 11.21
CA PRO A 125 12.43 -6.14 10.68
C PRO A 125 11.49 -5.75 9.54
N LEU A 126 11.56 -6.47 8.43
CA LEU A 126 10.70 -6.24 7.28
C LEU A 126 9.26 -6.67 7.60
N THR A 127 8.29 -5.80 7.31
CA THR A 127 6.88 -6.21 7.22
C THR A 127 6.48 -6.37 5.76
N VAL A 128 5.95 -7.53 5.38
CA VAL A 128 5.27 -7.75 4.10
C VAL A 128 3.77 -7.53 4.30
N VAL A 129 3.22 -6.58 3.56
CA VAL A 129 1.82 -6.13 3.64
C VAL A 129 1.13 -6.45 2.32
N PHE A 130 -0.07 -7.03 2.36
CA PHE A 130 -0.85 -7.31 1.16
C PHE A 130 -2.34 -7.41 1.49
N GLU A 131 -3.21 -7.02 0.56
CA GLU A 131 -4.65 -7.16 0.74
C GLU A 131 -5.02 -8.62 0.46
N ARG A 132 -5.81 -9.24 1.34
CA ARG A 132 -6.29 -10.60 1.09
C ARG A 132 -7.14 -10.62 -0.17
N GLN A 133 -6.92 -11.62 -1.01
CA GLN A 133 -7.74 -11.77 -2.21
C GLN A 133 -9.21 -12.03 -1.84
N ARG A 134 -10.13 -11.33 -2.55
CA ARG A 134 -11.58 -11.47 -2.33
C ARG A 134 -12.12 -12.73 -2.98
N PHE A 135 -13.00 -13.42 -2.28
CA PHE A 135 -13.91 -14.36 -2.92
C PHE A 135 -14.87 -13.58 -3.83
N ARG A 136 -14.85 -13.86 -5.14
CA ARG A 136 -15.72 -13.22 -6.12
C ARG A 136 -16.85 -14.19 -6.49
N THR A 137 -18.05 -13.96 -5.95
CA THR A 137 -19.27 -14.67 -6.35
C THR A 137 -19.84 -14.00 -7.60
N GLY A 138 -19.53 -14.54 -8.78
CA GLY A 138 -19.91 -13.90 -10.05
C GLY A 138 -19.60 -14.71 -11.31
N GLY A 139 -19.85 -16.03 -11.27
CA GLY A 139 -20.25 -16.87 -12.41
C GLY A 139 -19.27 -17.17 -13.56
N ALA A 140 -18.24 -16.35 -13.82
CA ALA A 140 -17.32 -16.62 -14.95
C ALA A 140 -16.14 -17.49 -14.52
N SER A 141 -15.90 -18.60 -15.23
CA SER A 141 -14.78 -19.54 -14.99
C SER A 141 -13.42 -18.84 -14.94
N SER A 142 -13.22 -17.79 -15.75
CA SER A 142 -12.00 -16.98 -15.80
C SER A 142 -11.74 -16.19 -14.50
N VAL A 143 -12.78 -15.78 -13.78
CA VAL A 143 -12.66 -15.09 -12.49
C VAL A 143 -12.27 -16.08 -11.40
N LEU A 144 -12.83 -17.29 -11.44
CA LEU A 144 -12.47 -18.36 -10.52
C LEU A 144 -11.00 -18.76 -10.71
N GLU A 145 -10.56 -18.98 -11.95
CA GLU A 145 -9.18 -19.36 -12.26
C GLU A 145 -8.18 -18.29 -11.79
N SER A 146 -8.40 -17.02 -12.13
CA SER A 146 -7.55 -15.92 -11.70
C SER A 146 -7.47 -15.83 -10.16
N THR A 147 -8.60 -16.03 -9.47
CA THR A 147 -8.65 -16.03 -8.01
C THR A 147 -7.86 -17.20 -7.42
N LEU A 148 -8.02 -18.42 -7.95
CA LEU A 148 -7.28 -19.61 -7.49
C LEU A 148 -5.78 -19.46 -7.69
N LYS A 149 -5.36 -18.94 -8.84
CA LYS A 149 -3.95 -18.65 -9.17
C LYS A 149 -3.35 -17.65 -8.18
N THR A 150 -4.02 -16.52 -7.96
CA THR A 150 -3.54 -15.51 -6.99
C THR A 150 -3.50 -16.06 -5.57
N ASN A 151 -4.54 -16.79 -5.13
CA ASN A 151 -4.57 -17.41 -3.80
C ASN A 151 -3.44 -18.43 -3.59
N THR A 152 -3.06 -19.14 -4.66
CA THR A 152 -1.94 -20.09 -4.62
C THR A 152 -0.62 -19.36 -4.37
N ILE A 153 -0.37 -18.25 -5.06
CA ILE A 153 0.81 -17.41 -4.82
C ILE A 153 0.78 -16.80 -3.41
N GLU A 154 -0.38 -16.30 -2.96
CA GLU A 154 -0.56 -15.76 -1.61
C GLU A 154 -0.17 -16.79 -0.54
N ALA A 155 -0.70 -18.02 -0.65
CA ALA A 155 -0.41 -19.11 0.27
C ALA A 155 1.07 -19.51 0.25
N MET A 156 1.67 -19.65 -0.94
CA MET A 156 3.09 -19.99 -1.09
C MET A 156 4.00 -18.89 -0.56
N LEU A 157 3.63 -17.62 -0.74
CA LEU A 157 4.37 -16.46 -0.21
C LEU A 157 4.35 -16.47 1.32
N CYS A 158 3.18 -16.69 1.92
CA CYS A 158 3.03 -16.80 3.36
C CYS A 158 3.86 -17.97 3.93
N MET A 159 3.80 -19.13 3.28
CA MET A 159 4.55 -20.30 3.68
C MET A 159 6.07 -20.07 3.55
N GLY A 160 6.53 -19.54 2.42
CA GLY A 160 7.95 -19.27 2.18
C GLY A 160 8.55 -18.30 3.21
N ILE A 161 7.81 -17.24 3.57
CA ILE A 161 8.24 -16.31 4.63
C ILE A 161 8.27 -17.01 6.00
N THR A 162 7.26 -17.82 6.31
CA THR A 162 7.18 -18.58 7.57
C THR A 162 8.37 -19.54 7.71
N LEU A 163 8.67 -20.30 6.66
CA LEU A 163 9.81 -21.23 6.62
C LEU A 163 11.16 -20.49 6.69
N ASN A 164 11.28 -19.32 6.04
CA ASN A 164 12.48 -18.50 6.15
C ASN A 164 12.70 -18.02 7.60
N ASN A 165 11.63 -17.59 8.29
CA ASN A 165 11.71 -17.19 9.69
C ASN A 165 12.14 -18.35 10.60
N MET A 166 11.59 -19.54 10.40
CA MET A 166 11.96 -20.73 11.16
C MET A 166 13.42 -21.15 10.90
N SER A 167 13.86 -21.18 9.64
CA SER A 167 15.18 -21.68 9.26
C SER A 167 16.33 -20.71 9.57
N LYS A 168 16.12 -19.40 9.43
CA LYS A 168 17.17 -18.39 9.62
C LYS A 168 17.07 -17.63 10.94
N ASN A 169 16.15 -18.01 11.82
CA ASN A 169 15.80 -17.24 13.01
C ASN A 169 15.56 -15.75 12.70
N SER A 170 14.95 -15.48 11.54
CA SER A 170 14.65 -14.13 11.07
C SER A 170 13.25 -13.71 11.49
N ILE A 171 13.00 -12.41 11.54
CA ILE A 171 11.68 -11.86 11.89
C ILE A 171 11.16 -11.03 10.71
N ILE A 172 10.63 -11.70 9.69
CA ILE A 172 9.80 -11.03 8.67
C ILE A 172 8.35 -11.11 9.11
N ARG A 173 7.67 -9.98 9.25
CA ARG A 173 6.28 -9.92 9.69
C ARG A 173 5.36 -9.99 8.47
N LEU A 174 4.28 -10.75 8.57
CA LEU A 174 3.21 -10.79 7.58
C LEU A 174 2.03 -9.95 8.07
N HIS A 175 1.50 -9.08 7.22
CA HIS A 175 0.32 -8.26 7.52
C HIS A 175 -0.72 -8.36 6.39
N PRO A 176 -1.55 -9.41 6.39
CA PRO A 176 -2.69 -9.51 5.49
C PRO A 176 -3.81 -8.55 5.94
N SER A 177 -4.21 -7.63 5.07
CA SER A 177 -5.28 -6.67 5.39
C SER A 177 -6.66 -7.15 4.91
N PRO A 178 -7.77 -6.67 5.53
CA PRO A 178 -9.10 -6.97 5.06
C PRO A 178 -9.38 -6.36 3.68
N PRO A 179 -10.11 -7.08 2.80
CA PRO A 179 -10.36 -6.57 1.47
C PRO A 179 -11.17 -5.27 1.46
N GLY A 180 -10.68 -4.27 0.73
CA GLY A 180 -11.30 -2.96 0.56
C GLY A 180 -11.08 -2.02 1.74
N ALA A 181 -10.35 -2.43 2.78
CA ALA A 181 -10.08 -1.57 3.94
C ALA A 181 -9.29 -0.32 3.53
N MET A 182 -8.22 -0.50 2.74
CA MET A 182 -7.41 0.63 2.22
C MET A 182 -8.25 1.57 1.35
N VAL A 183 -9.08 1.01 0.46
CA VAL A 183 -9.93 1.81 -0.43
C VAL A 183 -10.87 2.70 0.36
N LYS A 184 -11.57 2.12 1.36
CA LYS A 184 -12.47 2.88 2.24
C LYS A 184 -11.72 3.96 3.02
N TYR A 185 -10.54 3.64 3.54
CA TYR A 185 -9.69 4.59 4.27
C TYR A 185 -9.38 5.85 3.44
N TRP A 186 -8.91 5.70 2.20
CA TRP A 186 -8.59 6.86 1.36
C TRP A 186 -9.82 7.61 0.87
N GLN A 187 -10.90 6.90 0.54
CA GLN A 187 -12.15 7.52 0.13
C GLN A 187 -12.73 8.40 1.25
N GLU A 188 -12.80 7.92 2.48
CA GLU A 188 -13.31 8.75 3.59
C GLU A 188 -12.40 9.93 3.91
N LYS A 189 -11.09 9.79 3.68
CA LYS A 189 -10.11 10.83 3.99
C LYS A 189 -10.09 11.98 2.97
N TYR A 190 -10.37 11.71 1.70
CA TYR A 190 -10.24 12.71 0.62
C TYR A 190 -11.41 12.77 -0.36
N SER A 191 -12.35 11.83 -0.34
CA SER A 191 -13.54 11.87 -1.18
C SER A 191 -14.70 12.49 -0.41
N PHE A 192 -15.19 13.63 -0.91
CA PHE A 192 -16.38 14.30 -0.37
C PHE A 192 -17.69 13.60 -0.72
N GLN A 193 -17.64 12.62 -1.64
CA GLN A 193 -18.79 11.84 -2.07
C GLN A 193 -18.46 10.35 -2.06
N LYS A 194 -19.45 9.53 -1.72
CA LYS A 194 -19.34 8.09 -1.81
C LYS A 194 -19.25 7.71 -3.30
N LEU A 195 -18.10 7.15 -3.70
CA LEU A 195 -17.91 6.67 -5.06
C LEU A 195 -18.85 5.48 -5.30
N LYS A 196 -19.60 5.52 -6.40
CA LYS A 196 -20.74 4.62 -6.66
C LYS A 196 -20.32 3.39 -7.46
N SER A 197 -19.20 3.46 -8.18
CA SER A 197 -18.68 2.39 -9.02
C SER A 197 -17.22 2.04 -8.76
N ASP A 198 -16.83 0.81 -9.13
CA ASP A 198 -15.44 0.35 -9.08
C ASP A 198 -14.52 1.18 -9.98
N THR A 199 -15.03 1.65 -11.12
CA THR A 199 -14.29 2.49 -12.07
C THR A 199 -13.94 3.84 -11.46
N GLU A 200 -14.90 4.51 -10.82
CA GLU A 200 -14.67 5.76 -10.09
C GLU A 200 -13.67 5.56 -8.96
N SER A 201 -13.81 4.46 -8.21
CA SER A 201 -12.89 4.10 -7.12
C SER A 201 -11.45 3.91 -7.60
N LYS A 202 -11.26 3.24 -8.75
CA LYS A 202 -9.94 3.07 -9.37
C LYS A 202 -9.36 4.41 -9.84
N SER A 203 -10.16 5.20 -10.55
CA SER A 203 -9.74 6.51 -11.05
C SER A 203 -9.32 7.43 -9.90
N PHE A 204 -10.08 7.46 -8.80
CA PHE A 204 -9.75 8.23 -7.60
C PHE A 204 -8.37 7.85 -7.04
N ARG A 205 -8.07 6.55 -6.88
CA ARG A 205 -6.80 6.08 -6.32
C ARG A 205 -5.60 6.45 -7.20
N ILE A 206 -5.74 6.30 -8.52
CA ILE A 206 -4.71 6.69 -9.48
C ILE A 206 -4.47 8.21 -9.42
N ASN A 207 -5.54 9.01 -9.44
CA ASN A 207 -5.44 10.47 -9.36
C ASN A 207 -4.87 10.96 -8.02
N LEU A 208 -5.17 10.27 -6.93
CA LEU A 208 -4.57 10.54 -5.61
C LEU A 208 -3.06 10.36 -5.65
N ILE A 209 -2.58 9.25 -6.22
CA ILE A 209 -1.15 8.99 -6.37
C ILE A 209 -0.48 9.97 -7.33
N LEU A 210 -1.07 10.25 -8.49
CA LEU A 210 -0.53 11.23 -9.43
C LEU A 210 -0.42 12.63 -8.81
N SER A 211 -1.38 13.02 -7.96
CA SER A 211 -1.33 14.29 -7.22
C SER A 211 -0.20 14.30 -6.19
N MET A 212 -0.03 13.23 -5.41
CA MET A 212 1.10 13.09 -4.49
C MET A 212 2.44 13.10 -5.21
N LEU A 213 2.53 12.43 -6.38
CA LEU A 213 3.72 12.41 -7.22
C LEU A 213 4.08 13.79 -7.75
N TYR A 214 3.11 14.52 -8.29
CA TYR A 214 3.33 15.86 -8.80
C TYR A 214 4.03 16.74 -7.76
N TYR A 215 3.57 16.70 -6.51
CA TYR A 215 4.17 17.49 -5.44
C TYR A 215 5.50 16.92 -4.92
N SER A 216 5.69 15.60 -4.92
CA SER A 216 6.97 15.00 -4.51
C SER A 216 8.11 15.27 -5.50
N LEU A 217 7.80 15.64 -6.74
CA LEU A 217 8.75 15.98 -7.79
C LEU A 217 9.20 17.45 -7.80
N LYS A 218 8.60 18.29 -6.95
CA LYS A 218 8.90 19.73 -6.87
C LYS A 218 10.38 19.98 -6.57
N ASP A 219 10.91 19.30 -5.55
CA ASP A 219 12.28 19.51 -5.09
C ASP A 219 13.33 19.02 -6.11
N LEU A 220 12.92 18.21 -7.09
CA LEU A 220 13.76 17.73 -8.19
C LEU A 220 13.66 18.60 -9.45
N ASN A 221 12.81 19.62 -9.47
CA ASN A 221 12.47 20.40 -10.68
C ASN A 221 11.94 19.52 -11.83
N LEU A 222 11.26 18.41 -11.51
CA LEU A 222 10.72 17.45 -12.48
C LEU A 222 9.20 17.49 -12.60
N GLN A 223 8.57 18.54 -12.09
CA GLN A 223 7.12 18.71 -12.22
C GLN A 223 6.73 18.89 -13.69
N PRO A 224 5.70 18.18 -14.17
CA PRO A 224 5.16 18.41 -15.50
C PRO A 224 4.53 19.81 -15.60
N THR A 225 4.75 20.50 -16.72
CA THR A 225 4.22 21.85 -16.95
C THR A 225 2.71 21.87 -17.21
N ASN A 226 2.16 20.81 -17.80
CA ASN A 226 0.76 20.75 -18.26
C ASN A 226 -0.05 19.64 -17.58
N TYR A 227 0.16 19.42 -16.28
CA TYR A 227 -0.62 18.44 -15.52
C TYR A 227 -1.91 19.06 -14.99
N PHE A 228 -3.04 18.59 -15.53
CA PHE A 228 -4.35 18.96 -15.00
C PHE A 228 -4.60 18.21 -13.69
N HIS A 229 -4.67 18.96 -12.60
CA HIS A 229 -5.01 18.40 -11.30
C HIS A 229 -6.48 18.05 -11.24
N PHE A 230 -6.79 16.89 -10.66
CA PHE A 230 -8.13 16.65 -10.16
C PHE A 230 -8.42 17.68 -9.07
N GLU A 231 -9.40 18.56 -9.28
CA GLU A 231 -9.64 19.76 -8.47
C GLU A 231 -9.76 19.45 -6.98
N ALA A 232 -10.48 18.37 -6.64
CA ALA A 232 -10.64 17.91 -5.26
C ALA A 232 -9.35 17.46 -4.56
N LEU A 233 -8.26 17.25 -5.31
CA LEU A 233 -6.98 16.73 -4.81
C LEU A 233 -5.83 17.74 -4.91
N GLN A 234 -6.10 18.99 -5.31
CA GLN A 234 -5.09 20.04 -5.46
C GLN A 234 -4.34 20.33 -4.16
N THR A 235 -4.91 20.06 -2.99
CA THR A 235 -4.28 20.35 -1.68
C THR A 235 -3.65 19.12 -1.02
N VAL A 236 -3.66 17.96 -1.69
CA VAL A 236 -3.12 16.72 -1.11
C VAL A 236 -1.61 16.78 -1.02
N LYS A 237 -1.10 16.91 0.21
CA LYS A 237 0.34 16.84 0.48
C LYS A 237 0.87 15.42 0.22
N PRO A 238 2.09 15.29 -0.35
CA PRO A 238 2.76 14.00 -0.47
C PRO A 238 2.84 13.28 0.87
N LYS A 239 2.50 11.98 0.85
CA LYS A 239 2.64 11.07 2.00
C LYS A 239 3.94 10.28 1.96
N PHE A 240 4.75 10.51 0.94
CA PHE A 240 6.04 9.87 0.73
C PHE A 240 7.02 10.84 0.06
N ARG A 241 8.29 10.46 0.07
CA ARG A 241 9.36 11.02 -0.76
C ARG A 241 10.02 9.88 -1.53
N PHE A 242 10.80 10.21 -2.54
CA PHE A 242 11.72 9.23 -3.11
C PHE A 242 12.96 9.13 -2.23
N SER A 243 13.48 7.93 -2.09
CA SER A 243 14.78 7.69 -1.47
C SER A 243 15.89 8.40 -2.26
N LYS A 244 17.00 8.69 -1.57
CA LYS A 244 18.12 9.43 -2.16
C LYS A 244 18.62 8.82 -3.48
N HIS A 245 18.77 7.49 -3.55
CA HIS A 245 19.28 6.85 -4.77
C HIS A 245 18.33 7.01 -5.97
N ILE A 246 17.01 7.03 -5.75
CA ILE A 246 16.04 7.32 -6.82
C ILE A 246 16.14 8.78 -7.25
N CYS A 247 16.22 9.71 -6.29
CA CYS A 247 16.40 11.14 -6.59
C CYS A 247 17.66 11.42 -7.40
N ASP A 248 18.79 10.84 -6.98
CA ASP A 248 20.09 10.98 -7.65
C ASP A 248 20.00 10.42 -9.08
N ALA A 249 19.44 9.22 -9.25
CA ALA A 249 19.26 8.59 -10.56
C ALA A 249 18.36 9.42 -11.49
N MET A 250 17.24 9.94 -11.00
CA MET A 250 16.34 10.79 -11.79
C MET A 250 17.00 12.12 -12.17
N THR A 251 17.75 12.72 -11.25
CA THR A 251 18.46 13.99 -11.49
C THR A 251 19.56 13.81 -12.53
N ASP A 252 20.29 12.69 -12.48
CA ASP A 252 21.30 12.39 -13.48
C ASP A 252 20.67 12.09 -14.85
N ALA A 253 19.63 11.26 -14.89
CA ALA A 253 18.90 10.94 -16.11
C ALA A 253 18.27 12.19 -16.76
N ALA A 254 17.84 13.17 -15.97
CA ALA A 254 17.28 14.44 -16.45
C ALA A 254 18.27 15.30 -17.26
N LYS A 255 19.58 15.02 -17.19
CA LYS A 255 20.59 15.64 -18.06
C LYS A 255 20.46 15.18 -19.52
N SER A 256 19.84 14.02 -19.76
CA SER A 256 19.58 13.50 -21.11
C SER A 256 18.32 14.09 -21.71
N ALA A 257 18.46 14.72 -22.89
CA ALA A 257 17.32 15.24 -23.65
C ALA A 257 16.32 14.13 -24.05
N GLU A 258 16.81 12.92 -24.34
CA GLU A 258 15.96 11.77 -24.69
C GLU A 258 15.12 11.31 -23.49
N TRP A 259 15.73 11.25 -22.31
CA TRP A 259 15.02 10.91 -21.08
C TRP A 259 13.98 11.97 -20.75
N MET A 260 14.32 13.27 -20.84
CA MET A 260 13.38 14.36 -20.60
C MET A 260 12.22 14.38 -21.62
N LYS A 261 12.46 14.02 -22.88
CA LYS A 261 11.40 13.84 -23.88
C LYS A 261 10.46 12.70 -23.48
N SER A 262 11.01 11.58 -23.01
CA SER A 262 10.23 10.44 -22.53
C SER A 262 9.43 10.81 -21.28
N TRP A 263 10.05 11.51 -20.32
CA TRP A 263 9.41 12.00 -19.10
C TRP A 263 8.19 12.88 -19.42
N LYS A 264 8.36 13.90 -20.28
CA LYS A 264 7.26 14.76 -20.73
C LYS A 264 6.14 13.95 -21.40
N LYS A 265 6.49 12.96 -22.22
CA LYS A 265 5.52 12.06 -22.88
C LYS A 265 4.76 11.19 -21.88
N ALA A 266 5.41 10.67 -20.84
CA ALA A 266 4.73 9.89 -19.80
C ALA A 266 3.62 10.68 -19.10
N TRP A 267 3.84 11.98 -18.87
CA TRP A 267 2.83 12.86 -18.28
C TRP A 267 1.72 13.30 -19.25
N SER A 268 1.94 13.23 -20.56
CA SER A 268 0.96 13.70 -21.57
C SER A 268 -0.14 12.67 -21.90
N PHE A 269 -0.06 11.44 -21.39
CA PHE A 269 -1.10 10.44 -21.66
C PHE A 269 -2.45 10.88 -21.11
N LYS A 270 -3.52 10.72 -21.90
CA LYS A 270 -4.89 11.06 -21.50
C LYS A 270 -5.40 10.13 -20.39
N SER A 271 -5.19 8.82 -20.54
CA SER A 271 -5.54 7.84 -19.52
C SER A 271 -4.63 7.98 -18.31
N GLU A 272 -5.21 8.21 -17.14
CA GLU A 272 -4.51 8.35 -15.86
C GLU A 272 -3.81 7.05 -15.48
N SER A 273 -4.43 5.90 -15.76
CA SER A 273 -3.84 4.58 -15.55
C SER A 273 -2.60 4.37 -16.39
N ARG A 274 -2.64 4.71 -17.70
CA ARG A 274 -1.46 4.67 -18.57
C ARG A 274 -0.39 5.67 -18.10
N ARG A 275 -0.81 6.89 -17.75
CA ARG A 275 0.09 7.96 -17.27
C ARG A 275 0.89 7.48 -16.05
N LEU A 276 0.20 6.98 -15.03
CA LEU A 276 0.85 6.47 -13.81
C LEU A 276 1.84 5.35 -14.12
N PHE A 277 1.45 4.39 -14.96
CA PHE A 277 2.36 3.33 -15.39
C PHE A 277 3.63 3.90 -16.02
N GLU A 278 3.50 4.82 -16.98
CA GLU A 278 4.64 5.35 -17.73
C GLU A 278 5.55 6.20 -16.87
N VAL A 279 4.99 6.98 -15.96
CA VAL A 279 5.76 7.75 -14.99
C VAL A 279 6.61 6.81 -14.12
N VAL A 280 6.00 5.76 -13.56
CA VAL A 280 6.73 4.79 -12.73
C VAL A 280 7.76 4.02 -13.54
N ASN A 281 7.43 3.62 -14.77
CA ASN A 281 8.37 2.95 -15.67
C ASN A 281 9.61 3.82 -15.94
N ILE A 282 9.43 5.10 -16.24
CA ILE A 282 10.55 6.03 -16.47
C ILE A 282 11.38 6.27 -15.20
N ILE A 283 10.75 6.34 -14.03
CA ILE A 283 11.47 6.42 -12.74
C ILE A 283 12.38 5.20 -12.57
N ASN A 284 11.90 3.99 -12.88
CA ASN A 284 12.72 2.78 -12.79
C ASN A 284 13.83 2.76 -13.84
N ALA A 285 13.56 3.22 -15.05
CA ALA A 285 14.56 3.29 -16.13
C ALA A 285 15.72 4.26 -15.82
N ALA A 286 15.49 5.27 -14.97
CA ALA A 286 16.54 6.19 -14.53
C ALA A 286 17.63 5.50 -13.69
N GLY A 287 17.25 4.52 -12.86
CA GLY A 287 18.18 3.88 -11.90
C GLY A 287 18.92 2.65 -12.41
N LYS A 288 18.44 2.01 -13.49
CA LYS A 288 18.97 0.71 -13.96
C LYS A 288 19.22 0.63 -15.47
N GLY A 289 19.05 1.72 -16.22
CA GLY A 289 18.88 1.65 -17.68
C GLY A 289 17.49 1.08 -18.02
N LYS A 290 17.18 0.87 -19.32
CA LYS A 290 15.88 0.29 -19.73
C LYS A 290 15.63 -1.01 -18.97
N ASP A 291 14.62 -1.00 -18.13
CA ASP A 291 14.21 -2.19 -17.39
C ASP A 291 13.79 -3.28 -18.37
N THR A 292 14.50 -4.41 -18.36
CA THR A 292 14.22 -5.57 -19.24
C THR A 292 13.15 -6.48 -18.67
N TYR A 293 12.61 -6.20 -17.47
CA TYR A 293 11.55 -7.02 -16.89
C TYR A 293 10.25 -6.92 -17.71
N ASN A 294 9.49 -8.00 -17.73
CA ASN A 294 8.15 -8.00 -18.32
C ASN A 294 7.17 -7.32 -17.34
N TRP A 295 6.78 -6.07 -17.62
CA TRP A 295 5.83 -5.31 -16.80
C TRP A 295 4.37 -5.75 -16.97
N GLY A 296 4.10 -6.68 -17.89
CA GLY A 296 2.76 -7.18 -18.17
C GLY A 296 1.86 -6.12 -18.81
N VAL A 297 0.58 -6.14 -18.45
CA VAL A 297 -0.44 -5.24 -19.02
C VAL A 297 -0.14 -3.80 -18.64
N VAL A 298 -0.16 -2.88 -19.62
CA VAL A 298 0.15 -1.49 -19.35
C VAL A 298 -1.03 -0.73 -18.72
N LYS A 299 -1.08 -0.80 -17.38
CA LYS A 299 -2.06 -0.15 -16.51
C LYS A 299 -1.42 0.21 -15.17
N GLY A 300 -1.87 1.29 -14.55
CA GLY A 300 -1.32 1.83 -13.30
C GLY A 300 -2.14 1.54 -12.05
N ASP A 301 -3.28 0.85 -12.13
CA ASP A 301 -4.11 0.58 -10.95
C ASP A 301 -3.37 -0.28 -9.91
N ASP A 302 -2.67 -1.33 -10.34
CA ASP A 302 -1.89 -2.18 -9.42
C ASP A 302 -0.75 -1.41 -8.74
N LEU A 303 -0.14 -0.45 -9.46
CA LEU A 303 0.92 0.42 -8.91
C LEU A 303 0.36 1.38 -7.86
N ALA A 304 -0.83 1.94 -8.10
CA ALA A 304 -1.51 2.77 -7.13
C ALA A 304 -1.89 1.96 -5.88
N ASP A 305 -2.40 0.74 -6.07
CA ASP A 305 -2.90 -0.10 -4.99
C ASP A 305 -1.77 -0.56 -4.07
N SER A 306 -0.63 -1.01 -4.61
CA SER A 306 0.52 -1.39 -3.78
C SER A 306 1.10 -0.21 -2.99
N LEU A 307 1.22 0.98 -3.60
CA LEU A 307 1.77 2.17 -2.92
C LEU A 307 0.81 2.69 -1.84
N LEU A 308 -0.47 2.88 -2.18
CA LEU A 308 -1.49 3.36 -1.23
C LEU A 308 -1.62 2.40 -0.05
N HIS A 309 -1.60 1.09 -0.30
CA HIS A 309 -1.69 0.11 0.77
C HIS A 309 -0.50 0.16 1.72
N GLY A 310 0.71 0.33 1.18
CA GLY A 310 1.92 0.50 1.98
C GLY A 310 1.85 1.76 2.85
N ILE A 311 1.47 2.90 2.26
CA ILE A 311 1.31 4.16 3.01
C ILE A 311 0.27 4.00 4.11
N THR A 312 -0.89 3.40 3.80
CA THR A 312 -1.96 3.17 4.76
C THR A 312 -1.49 2.33 5.95
N TYR A 313 -0.67 1.29 5.73
CA TYR A 313 -0.12 0.49 6.83
C TYR A 313 0.68 1.32 7.83
N PHE A 314 1.53 2.25 7.36
CA PHE A 314 2.25 3.16 8.24
C PHE A 314 1.33 4.16 8.94
N GLU A 315 0.29 4.66 8.26
CA GLU A 315 -0.71 5.55 8.87
C GLU A 315 -1.55 4.81 9.93
N TYR A 316 -1.93 3.55 9.71
CA TYR A 316 -2.58 2.70 10.70
C TYR A 316 -1.72 2.50 11.94
N ALA A 317 -0.45 2.16 11.78
CA ALA A 317 0.46 1.99 12.91
C ALA A 317 0.64 3.29 13.72
N ALA A 318 0.75 4.43 13.04
CA ALA A 318 0.82 5.75 13.69
C ALA A 318 -0.50 6.09 14.43
N ASN A 319 -1.65 5.82 13.80
CA ASN A 319 -2.96 6.04 14.38
C ASN A 319 -3.19 5.17 15.63
N ARG A 320 -2.76 3.91 15.62
CA ARG A 320 -2.83 3.03 16.79
C ARG A 320 -2.01 3.57 17.96
N ARG A 321 -0.79 4.04 17.68
CA ARG A 321 0.05 4.70 18.70
C ARG A 321 -0.59 5.98 19.24
N LYS A 322 -1.20 6.78 18.36
CA LYS A 322 -1.92 8.00 18.72
C LYS A 322 -3.11 7.71 19.63
N LEU A 323 -3.94 6.71 19.29
CA LEU A 323 -5.08 6.34 20.13
C LEU A 323 -4.61 5.82 21.50
N PHE A 324 -3.54 5.02 21.55
CA PHE A 324 -2.95 4.59 22.82
C PHE A 324 -2.53 5.78 23.69
N GLN A 325 -1.87 6.79 23.11
CA GLN A 325 -1.49 8.01 23.84
C GLN A 325 -2.72 8.77 24.35
N ILE A 326 -3.75 8.93 23.52
CA ILE A 326 -5.01 9.57 23.92
C ILE A 326 -5.66 8.84 25.09
N MET A 327 -5.61 7.51 25.12
CA MET A 327 -6.10 6.72 26.26
C MET A 327 -5.33 6.96 27.56
N GLN A 328 -4.05 7.35 27.48
CA GLN A 328 -3.24 7.67 28.66
C GLN A 328 -3.43 9.12 29.13
N THR A 329 -3.60 10.06 28.20
CA THR A 329 -3.72 11.49 28.51
C THR A 329 -5.16 11.98 28.62
N GLU A 330 -6.13 11.09 28.42
CA GLU A 330 -7.57 11.40 28.38
C GLU A 330 -7.94 12.51 27.38
N ALA A 331 -7.17 12.63 26.29
CA ALA A 331 -7.43 13.64 25.27
C ALA A 331 -8.71 13.34 24.46
N ASP A 332 -9.22 14.34 23.74
CA ASP A 332 -10.42 14.19 22.92
C ASP A 332 -10.16 13.34 21.66
N ILE A 333 -10.90 12.25 21.52
CA ILE A 333 -10.79 11.28 20.42
C ILE A 333 -11.38 11.87 19.14
N LYS A 334 -12.51 12.59 19.23
CA LYS A 334 -13.23 13.11 18.05
C LYS A 334 -12.39 14.11 17.27
N SER A 335 -11.84 15.12 17.93
CA SER A 335 -10.93 16.10 17.33
C SER A 335 -9.66 15.45 16.79
N SER A 336 -9.13 14.46 17.50
CA SER A 336 -7.91 13.75 17.13
C SER A 336 -8.05 12.90 15.86
N PHE A 337 -9.21 12.29 15.64
CA PHE A 337 -9.48 11.40 14.50
C PHE A 337 -10.46 11.99 13.48
N LYS A 338 -10.93 13.23 13.69
CA LYS A 338 -11.93 13.91 12.84
C LYS A 338 -13.20 13.07 12.67
N LEU A 339 -13.77 12.63 13.79
CA LEU A 339 -14.96 11.76 13.85
C LEU A 339 -16.28 12.53 13.86
#